data_AF-A0A3M5V1N1-F1
#
_entry.id   AF-A0A3M5V1N1-F1
#
_cell.length_a   1.000
_cell.length_b   1.000
_cell.length_c   1.000
_cell.angle_alpha   90.00
_cell.angle_beta   90.00
_cell.angle_gamma   90.00
#
_symmetry.space_group_name_H-M   'P 1'
#
loop_
_entity.id
_entity.type
_entity.pdbx_description
1 polymer ?
#
loop_
_entity_poly.entity_id
_entity_poly.type
_entity_poly.pdbx_seq_one_letter_code
_entity_poly.pdbx_strand_id
1 'polypeptide(L)'
;MNNLQQHTNVLIKWLLAAVLLAPLLVMAHGAVDEPVSRQVHCKALPDFWSGNPSDPGCAALAKTSGQYPGQQWNEVAHLIAAPGYNDPEIVKKAVPDGQLCSAGDKKKDGLNLVSNDWYRTDVTPHDGKMNVRIIGTAPHVPSFAKVFLTKPGFDPTTAPLTWNDLVLIHTEQLTVAQTDWGTRPPAISSSGYFRFPVPIPAEQFGNATLFVQWQRIDPAGEGFYNCSDINIIGAGVPERWFDLGQFIDAVMKDLTPGNAVHFRILDNTPQAKEVVDITLPIDANNLDAKIWGPQLANQIPSSIAKVGEKDGNDIVFNTADPQVNSVFVQVKGYSKAMAIVEAGGGEYPAYVPNKSPPYKPGDVVSNKGANYVCKPYPNSGWCSQSPSYYEPGVGSQWNDAWDKKD
;
A
#
# COMPACT_ATOMS: atom_id res chain seq x y z
N MET A 1 2.80 -56.67 -59.70
CA MET A 1 2.25 -55.31 -59.57
C MET A 1 1.63 -55.04 -58.18
N ASN A 2 1.05 -56.02 -57.48
CA ASN A 2 0.38 -55.82 -56.18
C ASN A 2 1.30 -55.43 -54.99
N ASN A 3 2.54 -55.94 -54.91
CA ASN A 3 3.40 -55.64 -53.75
C ASN A 3 3.87 -54.18 -53.73
N LEU A 4 4.14 -53.58 -54.89
CA LEU A 4 4.61 -52.19 -54.95
C LEU A 4 3.52 -51.21 -54.48
N GLN A 5 2.25 -51.47 -54.84
CA GLN A 5 1.09 -50.69 -54.38
C GLN A 5 0.80 -50.86 -52.88
N GLN A 6 1.04 -52.05 -52.32
CA GLN A 6 0.91 -52.26 -50.88
C GLN A 6 1.98 -51.48 -50.10
N HIS A 7 3.24 -51.49 -50.55
CA HIS A 7 4.31 -50.75 -49.89
C HIS A 7 4.12 -49.24 -49.97
N THR A 8 3.68 -48.70 -51.12
CA THR A 8 3.39 -47.26 -51.24
C THR A 8 2.21 -46.85 -50.36
N ASN A 9 1.14 -47.64 -50.28
CA ASN A 9 0.01 -47.34 -49.40
C ASN A 9 0.39 -47.36 -47.91
N VAL A 10 1.28 -48.26 -47.50
CA VAL A 10 1.79 -48.32 -46.13
C VAL A 10 2.67 -47.10 -45.85
N LEU A 11 3.59 -46.75 -46.75
CA LEU A 11 4.44 -45.55 -46.63
C LEU A 11 3.61 -44.26 -46.55
N ILE A 12 2.59 -44.11 -47.39
CA ILE A 12 1.69 -42.96 -47.38
C ILE A 12 0.95 -42.87 -46.04
N LYS A 13 0.45 -43.99 -45.51
CA LYS A 13 -0.22 -44.02 -44.19
C LYS A 13 0.72 -43.63 -43.04
N TRP A 14 1.96 -44.12 -43.05
CA TRP A 14 2.95 -43.75 -42.04
C TRP A 14 3.41 -42.29 -42.16
N LEU A 15 3.56 -41.76 -43.38
CA LEU A 15 3.83 -40.34 -43.62
C LEU A 15 2.68 -39.45 -43.14
N LEU A 16 1.43 -39.81 -43.43
CA LEU A 16 0.25 -39.10 -42.92
C LEU A 16 0.15 -39.15 -41.40
N ALA A 17 0.44 -40.30 -40.78
CA ALA A 17 0.48 -40.43 -39.33
C ALA A 17 1.60 -39.56 -38.71
N ALA A 18 2.79 -39.51 -39.34
CA ALA A 18 3.89 -38.65 -38.90
C ALA A 18 3.59 -37.15 -39.05
N VAL A 19 2.87 -36.75 -40.10
CA VAL A 19 2.40 -35.36 -40.28
C VAL A 19 1.32 -34.99 -39.26
N LEU A 20 0.44 -35.92 -38.88
CA LEU A 20 -0.56 -35.72 -37.82
C LEU A 20 0.04 -35.73 -36.39
N LEU A 21 1.21 -36.36 -36.22
CA LEU A 21 1.98 -36.38 -34.96
C LEU A 21 3.03 -35.27 -34.88
N ALA A 22 3.25 -34.51 -35.94
CA ALA A 22 4.08 -33.30 -35.86
C ALA A 22 3.38 -32.34 -34.89
N PRO A 23 4.04 -31.90 -33.80
CA PRO A 23 3.47 -30.87 -32.96
C PRO A 23 3.24 -29.67 -33.88
N LEU A 24 1.98 -29.28 -34.06
CA LEU A 24 1.66 -28.01 -34.69
C LEU A 24 2.43 -26.97 -33.89
N LEU A 25 3.40 -26.34 -34.54
CA LEU A 25 4.05 -25.12 -34.07
C LEU A 25 2.97 -24.04 -34.04
N VAL A 26 2.08 -24.13 -33.06
CA VAL A 26 1.29 -22.99 -32.66
C VAL A 26 2.33 -21.98 -32.17
N MET A 27 2.18 -20.72 -32.55
CA MET A 27 3.15 -19.69 -32.22
C MET A 27 2.73 -19.06 -30.89
N ALA A 28 3.50 -19.22 -29.82
CA ALA A 28 3.15 -18.66 -28.52
C ALA A 28 3.18 -17.16 -28.61
N HIS A 29 2.06 -16.48 -28.48
CA HIS A 29 2.08 -15.02 -28.53
C HIS A 29 1.10 -14.51 -27.52
N GLY A 30 1.54 -13.55 -26.75
CA GLY A 30 0.78 -13.01 -25.65
C GLY A 30 1.53 -11.95 -24.89
N ALA A 31 0.82 -11.34 -23.95
CA ALA A 31 1.31 -10.24 -23.16
C ALA A 31 0.55 -10.16 -21.85
N VAL A 32 1.08 -9.39 -20.91
CA VAL A 32 0.42 -9.13 -19.63
C VAL A 32 -0.69 -8.10 -19.83
N ASP A 33 -1.92 -8.44 -19.41
CA ASP A 33 -3.06 -7.52 -19.43
C ASP A 33 -3.61 -7.17 -18.04
N GLU A 34 -3.20 -7.88 -16.99
CA GLU A 34 -3.47 -7.54 -15.59
C GLU A 34 -2.16 -7.70 -14.80
N PRO A 35 -1.61 -6.63 -14.19
CA PRO A 35 -1.78 -5.22 -14.58
C PRO A 35 -1.33 -4.98 -16.03
N VAL A 36 -2.02 -4.10 -16.77
CA VAL A 36 -1.81 -3.96 -18.22
C VAL A 36 -0.39 -3.52 -18.58
N SER A 37 0.23 -4.20 -19.55
CA SER A 37 1.56 -3.84 -20.05
C SER A 37 1.52 -2.65 -21.01
N ARG A 38 2.63 -1.90 -21.12
CA ARG A 38 2.75 -0.67 -21.93
C ARG A 38 2.19 -0.83 -23.34
N GLN A 39 2.60 -1.87 -24.06
CA GLN A 39 2.17 -2.11 -25.44
C GLN A 39 0.71 -2.56 -25.55
N VAL A 40 0.21 -3.29 -24.56
CA VAL A 40 -1.20 -3.74 -24.48
C VAL A 40 -2.11 -2.55 -24.21
N HIS A 41 -1.74 -1.68 -23.26
CA HIS A 41 -2.44 -0.42 -22.98
C HIS A 41 -2.52 0.43 -24.23
N CYS A 42 -1.37 0.73 -24.86
CA CYS A 42 -1.36 1.56 -26.04
C CYS A 42 -2.17 0.97 -27.19
N LYS A 43 -2.08 -0.34 -27.46
CA LYS A 43 -2.92 -0.99 -28.48
C LYS A 43 -4.43 -0.85 -28.18
N ALA A 44 -4.81 -0.93 -26.92
CA ALA A 44 -6.22 -0.90 -26.51
C ALA A 44 -6.84 0.50 -26.63
N LEU A 45 -6.03 1.56 -26.74
CA LEU A 45 -6.53 2.91 -26.94
C LEU A 45 -7.21 3.05 -28.32
N PRO A 46 -8.40 3.65 -28.40
CA PRO A 46 -9.15 3.79 -29.65
C PRO A 46 -8.42 4.69 -30.68
N ASP A 47 -7.64 5.66 -30.21
CA ASP A 47 -6.94 6.64 -31.02
C ASP A 47 -5.46 6.30 -31.29
N PHE A 48 -4.96 5.15 -30.81
CA PHE A 48 -3.56 4.73 -31.03
C PHE A 48 -3.17 4.69 -32.51
N TRP A 49 -4.08 4.22 -33.37
CA TRP A 49 -3.83 4.05 -34.80
C TRP A 49 -3.72 5.37 -35.57
N SER A 50 -4.07 6.51 -34.95
CA SER A 50 -3.81 7.84 -35.51
C SER A 50 -2.30 8.15 -35.63
N GLY A 51 -1.46 7.46 -34.86
CA GLY A 51 -0.03 7.75 -34.72
C GLY A 51 0.29 8.86 -33.72
N ASN A 52 -0.73 9.52 -33.16
CA ASN A 52 -0.59 10.53 -32.12
C ASN A 52 -1.77 10.43 -31.13
N PRO A 53 -1.86 9.33 -30.35
CA PRO A 53 -2.91 9.15 -29.34
C PRO A 53 -2.88 10.25 -28.27
N SER A 54 -4.00 10.41 -27.58
CA SER A 54 -4.18 11.38 -26.49
C SER A 54 -3.44 11.00 -25.20
N ASP A 55 -3.19 9.71 -24.97
CA ASP A 55 -2.35 9.24 -23.85
C ASP A 55 -0.88 9.64 -24.09
N PRO A 56 -0.25 10.40 -23.18
CA PRO A 56 1.05 11.00 -23.42
C PRO A 56 2.18 9.96 -23.52
N GLY A 57 2.13 8.88 -22.74
CA GLY A 57 3.09 7.79 -22.82
C GLY A 57 3.00 7.06 -24.17
N CYS A 58 1.78 6.75 -24.61
CA CYS A 58 1.55 6.12 -25.90
C CYS A 58 1.87 7.04 -27.09
N ALA A 59 1.70 8.36 -26.95
CA ALA A 59 2.12 9.33 -27.95
C ALA A 59 3.65 9.37 -28.08
N ALA A 60 4.37 9.37 -26.95
CA ALA A 60 5.82 9.30 -26.94
C ALA A 60 6.35 7.99 -27.54
N LEU A 61 5.70 6.87 -27.24
CA LEU A 61 5.96 5.57 -27.88
C LEU A 61 5.76 5.65 -29.39
N ALA A 62 4.59 6.13 -29.85
CA ALA A 62 4.26 6.22 -31.26
C ALA A 62 5.22 7.13 -32.04
N LYS A 63 5.68 8.23 -31.42
CA LYS A 63 6.71 9.09 -31.98
C LYS A 63 8.06 8.38 -32.17
N THR A 64 8.40 7.43 -31.30
CA THR A 64 9.70 6.75 -31.30
C THR A 64 9.71 5.50 -32.17
N SER A 65 8.65 4.69 -32.11
CA SER A 65 8.57 3.37 -32.75
C SER A 65 7.39 3.20 -33.71
N GLY A 66 6.62 4.27 -33.95
CA GLY A 66 5.35 4.18 -34.66
C GLY A 66 4.37 3.29 -33.89
N GLN A 67 3.37 2.75 -34.60
CA GLN A 67 2.38 1.84 -34.04
C GLN A 67 2.90 0.40 -33.92
N TYR A 68 4.15 0.11 -34.30
CA TYR A 68 4.68 -1.26 -34.35
C TYR A 68 4.61 -2.01 -33.01
N PRO A 69 4.92 -1.40 -31.84
CA PRO A 69 4.75 -2.07 -30.55
C PRO A 69 3.30 -2.50 -30.27
N GLY A 70 2.31 -1.69 -30.66
CA GLY A 70 0.90 -2.04 -30.53
C GLY A 70 0.40 -2.97 -31.64
N GLN A 71 1.02 -2.97 -32.82
CA GLN A 71 0.78 -4.00 -33.84
C GLN A 71 1.25 -5.37 -33.32
N GLN A 72 2.46 -5.42 -32.76
CA GLN A 72 3.14 -6.58 -32.21
C GLN A 72 3.01 -6.68 -30.69
N TRP A 73 1.84 -6.32 -30.16
CA TRP A 73 1.58 -6.27 -28.72
C TRP A 73 1.86 -7.60 -28.01
N ASN A 74 1.66 -8.70 -28.74
CA ASN A 74 1.81 -10.09 -28.30
C ASN A 74 3.18 -10.70 -28.68
N GLU A 75 4.10 -9.92 -29.26
CA GLU A 75 5.44 -10.36 -29.72
C GLU A 75 6.54 -9.43 -29.20
N VAL A 76 6.43 -8.94 -27.96
CA VAL A 76 7.59 -8.33 -27.27
C VAL A 76 8.48 -9.47 -26.78
N ALA A 77 9.25 -10.05 -27.69
CA ALA A 77 9.87 -11.35 -27.52
C ALA A 77 11.35 -11.39 -27.91
N HIS A 78 12.06 -12.39 -27.39
CA HIS A 78 13.43 -12.72 -27.77
C HIS A 78 13.64 -14.24 -27.78
N LEU A 79 14.38 -14.75 -28.76
CA LEU A 79 14.74 -16.17 -28.87
C LEU A 79 16.01 -16.45 -28.09
N ILE A 80 15.93 -17.35 -27.09
CA ILE A 80 17.07 -17.81 -26.32
C ILE A 80 17.00 -19.33 -26.27
N ALA A 81 17.66 -20.03 -27.18
CA ALA A 81 17.54 -21.49 -27.32
C ALA A 81 17.88 -22.25 -26.03
N ALA A 82 17.25 -23.41 -25.84
CA ALA A 82 17.55 -24.31 -24.71
C ALA A 82 19.04 -24.73 -24.73
N PRO A 83 19.71 -24.83 -23.56
CA PRO A 83 19.22 -24.54 -22.21
C PRO A 83 19.40 -23.09 -21.78
N GLY A 84 19.82 -22.19 -22.68
CA GLY A 84 20.28 -20.83 -22.38
C GLY A 84 19.26 -19.95 -21.66
N TYR A 85 17.95 -20.12 -21.92
CA TYR A 85 16.91 -19.37 -21.20
C TYR A 85 16.85 -19.65 -19.69
N ASN A 86 17.51 -20.70 -19.21
CA ASN A 86 17.61 -21.00 -17.77
C ASN A 86 18.78 -20.28 -17.10
N ASP A 87 19.73 -19.75 -17.86
CA ASP A 87 20.89 -19.03 -17.33
C ASP A 87 20.59 -17.52 -17.26
N PRO A 88 20.53 -16.92 -16.06
CA PRO A 88 20.24 -15.50 -15.90
C PRO A 88 21.21 -14.59 -16.67
N GLU A 89 22.49 -14.94 -16.79
CA GLU A 89 23.48 -14.10 -17.46
C GLU A 89 23.33 -14.16 -18.99
N ILE A 90 22.93 -15.31 -19.54
CA ILE A 90 22.57 -15.42 -20.96
C ILE A 90 21.31 -14.60 -21.24
N VAL A 91 20.30 -14.68 -20.38
CA VAL A 91 19.06 -13.90 -20.52
C VAL A 91 19.35 -12.40 -20.47
N LYS A 92 20.12 -11.93 -19.48
CA LYS A 92 20.52 -10.52 -19.36
C LYS A 92 21.32 -10.03 -20.57
N LYS A 93 22.13 -10.90 -21.18
CA LYS A 93 22.89 -10.52 -22.39
C LYS A 93 21.99 -10.39 -23.62
N ALA A 94 20.97 -11.25 -23.74
CA ALA A 94 20.01 -11.22 -24.85
C ALA A 94 19.00 -10.06 -24.72
N VAL A 95 18.57 -9.77 -23.50
CA VAL A 95 17.70 -8.64 -23.14
C VAL A 95 18.49 -7.69 -22.23
N PRO A 96 19.33 -6.80 -22.78
CA PRO A 96 20.28 -6.00 -22.00
C PRO A 96 19.63 -4.84 -21.26
N ASP A 97 20.35 -4.30 -20.27
CA ASP A 97 19.94 -3.10 -19.53
C ASP A 97 19.50 -1.95 -20.45
N GLY A 98 18.42 -1.26 -20.07
CA GLY A 98 17.79 -0.21 -20.87
C GLY A 98 16.96 -0.72 -22.06
N GLN A 99 16.90 -2.04 -22.26
CA GLN A 99 16.18 -2.69 -23.37
C GLN A 99 15.17 -3.75 -22.89
N LEU A 100 14.89 -3.78 -21.58
CA LEU A 100 14.03 -4.79 -20.97
C LEU A 100 12.60 -4.73 -21.54
N CYS A 101 12.02 -3.53 -21.66
CA CYS A 101 10.63 -3.37 -22.07
C CYS A 101 10.42 -3.55 -23.58
N SER A 102 11.48 -3.54 -24.40
CA SER A 102 11.43 -3.88 -25.83
C SER A 102 11.88 -5.31 -26.13
N ALA A 103 12.31 -6.07 -25.12
CA ALA A 103 13.03 -7.34 -25.29
C ALA A 103 14.27 -7.23 -26.19
N GLY A 104 14.92 -6.07 -26.28
CA GLY A 104 16.05 -5.83 -27.19
C GLY A 104 15.69 -5.62 -28.66
N ASP A 105 14.40 -5.55 -29.02
CA ASP A 105 13.97 -5.23 -30.38
C ASP A 105 13.92 -3.72 -30.60
N LYS A 106 14.80 -3.22 -31.48
CA LYS A 106 14.89 -1.79 -31.83
C LYS A 106 13.60 -1.22 -32.42
N LYS A 107 12.78 -2.04 -33.09
CA LYS A 107 11.48 -1.59 -33.60
C LYS A 107 10.48 -1.30 -32.47
N LYS A 108 10.82 -1.68 -31.24
CA LYS A 108 10.01 -1.52 -30.04
C LYS A 108 10.69 -0.63 -28.98
N ASP A 109 11.75 0.09 -29.35
CA ASP A 109 12.52 0.97 -28.45
C ASP A 109 11.67 2.04 -27.72
N GLY A 110 10.55 2.45 -28.31
CA GLY A 110 9.58 3.35 -27.67
C GLY A 110 9.01 2.79 -26.36
N LEU A 111 9.07 1.48 -26.13
CA LEU A 111 8.69 0.86 -24.85
C LEU A 111 9.72 1.11 -23.75
N ASN A 112 10.96 1.49 -24.07
CA ASN A 112 12.04 1.73 -23.11
C ASN A 112 12.13 3.19 -22.65
N LEU A 113 11.21 4.06 -23.08
CA LEU A 113 11.29 5.48 -22.77
C LEU A 113 11.25 5.73 -21.25
N VAL A 114 12.16 6.60 -20.80
CA VAL A 114 12.21 7.14 -19.44
C VAL A 114 11.22 8.29 -19.38
N SER A 115 10.08 8.09 -18.70
CA SER A 115 9.01 9.08 -18.68
C SER A 115 8.08 8.90 -17.49
N ASN A 116 7.51 10.00 -17.01
CA ASN A 116 6.42 9.96 -16.03
C ASN A 116 5.04 9.75 -16.70
N ASP A 117 4.98 9.86 -18.03
CA ASP A 117 3.75 9.87 -18.81
C ASP A 117 3.16 8.49 -19.07
N TRP A 118 3.86 7.42 -18.68
CA TRP A 118 3.32 6.07 -18.78
C TRP A 118 2.06 5.91 -17.93
N TYR A 119 1.02 5.35 -18.54
CA TYR A 119 -0.19 4.95 -17.84
C TYR A 119 0.15 3.96 -16.72
N ARG A 120 -0.40 4.21 -15.53
CA ARG A 120 -0.20 3.37 -14.35
C ARG A 120 -1.50 2.71 -13.95
N THR A 121 -1.45 1.39 -13.81
CA THR A 121 -2.57 0.64 -13.22
C THR A 121 -2.50 0.77 -11.70
N ASP A 122 -3.57 1.27 -11.09
CA ASP A 122 -3.72 1.20 -9.64
C ASP A 122 -3.88 -0.27 -9.22
N VAL A 123 -3.01 -0.72 -8.31
CA VAL A 123 -3.00 -2.08 -7.77
C VAL A 123 -3.27 -2.00 -6.28
N THR A 124 -4.44 -2.51 -5.86
CA THR A 124 -4.75 -2.74 -4.45
C THR A 124 -4.48 -4.21 -4.12
N PRO A 125 -3.47 -4.53 -3.28
CA PRO A 125 -3.18 -5.91 -2.91
C PRO A 125 -4.35 -6.54 -2.15
N HIS A 126 -4.61 -7.82 -2.41
CA HIS A 126 -5.51 -8.66 -1.61
C HIS A 126 -4.69 -9.78 -0.96
N ASP A 127 -4.73 -9.89 0.36
CA ASP A 127 -3.87 -10.80 1.15
C ASP A 127 -2.37 -10.69 0.81
N GLY A 128 -1.89 -9.47 0.59
CA GLY A 128 -0.50 -9.21 0.21
C GLY A 128 -0.12 -9.66 -1.20
N LYS A 129 -1.10 -9.94 -2.07
CA LYS A 129 -0.88 -10.40 -3.44
C LYS A 129 -1.59 -9.53 -4.47
N MET A 130 -1.01 -9.44 -5.65
CA MET A 130 -1.70 -8.95 -6.86
C MET A 130 -1.97 -10.13 -7.80
N ASN A 131 -2.96 -9.99 -8.67
CA ASN A 131 -3.12 -10.91 -9.77
C ASN A 131 -2.23 -10.49 -10.93
N VAL A 132 -1.52 -11.45 -11.52
CA VAL A 132 -0.89 -11.30 -12.83
C VAL A 132 -1.63 -12.17 -13.83
N ARG A 133 -2.03 -11.59 -14.97
CA ARG A 133 -2.68 -12.28 -16.08
C ARG A 133 -1.93 -12.06 -17.37
N ILE A 134 -1.57 -13.16 -18.02
CA ILE A 134 -0.98 -13.20 -19.35
C ILE A 134 -2.07 -13.68 -20.31
N ILE A 135 -2.47 -12.85 -21.26
CA ILE A 135 -3.39 -13.20 -22.34
C ILE A 135 -2.60 -13.64 -23.57
N GLY A 136 -3.12 -14.61 -24.33
CA GLY A 136 -2.45 -15.09 -25.53
C GLY A 136 -3.41 -15.36 -26.68
N THR A 137 -2.95 -15.06 -27.89
CA THR A 137 -3.57 -15.57 -29.13
C THR A 137 -3.35 -17.08 -29.25
N ALA A 138 -2.26 -17.58 -28.66
CA ALA A 138 -1.98 -18.98 -28.41
C ALA A 138 -1.15 -19.12 -27.12
N PRO A 139 -1.77 -19.46 -25.99
CA PRO A 139 -1.04 -19.75 -24.75
C PRO A 139 -0.25 -21.07 -24.85
N HIS A 140 1.07 -21.02 -24.64
CA HIS A 140 1.94 -22.19 -24.72
C HIS A 140 2.16 -22.89 -23.41
N VAL A 141 2.10 -24.22 -23.47
CA VAL A 141 2.43 -25.12 -22.39
C VAL A 141 3.35 -26.23 -22.94
N PRO A 142 4.38 -26.66 -22.21
CA PRO A 142 4.81 -26.10 -20.92
C PRO A 142 5.55 -24.76 -21.09
N SER A 143 5.33 -23.86 -20.14
CA SER A 143 6.07 -22.59 -20.01
C SER A 143 6.22 -22.20 -18.55
N PHE A 144 6.98 -21.16 -18.25
CA PHE A 144 7.01 -20.55 -16.91
C PHE A 144 6.94 -19.03 -17.00
N ALA A 145 6.47 -18.38 -15.94
CA ALA A 145 6.56 -16.93 -15.79
C ALA A 145 7.50 -16.59 -14.63
N LYS A 146 8.47 -15.70 -14.85
CA LYS A 146 9.22 -15.02 -13.79
C LYS A 146 8.68 -13.60 -13.69
N VAL A 147 8.28 -13.21 -12.49
CA VAL A 147 7.72 -11.88 -12.22
C VAL A 147 8.69 -11.12 -11.33
N PHE A 148 9.10 -9.97 -11.84
CA PHE A 148 10.02 -9.06 -11.19
C PHE A 148 9.34 -7.74 -10.89
N LEU A 149 9.79 -7.06 -9.84
CA LEU A 149 9.33 -5.74 -9.47
C LEU A 149 10.53 -4.82 -9.24
N THR A 150 10.41 -3.56 -9.62
CA THR A 150 11.42 -2.55 -9.31
C THR A 150 11.60 -2.39 -7.81
N LYS A 151 12.85 -2.28 -7.35
CA LYS A 151 13.22 -2.03 -5.96
C LYS A 151 12.55 -0.76 -5.42
N PRO A 152 12.32 -0.66 -4.10
CA PRO A 152 11.84 0.57 -3.48
C PRO A 152 12.70 1.78 -3.86
N GLY A 153 12.07 2.89 -4.22
CA GLY A 153 12.75 4.12 -4.60
C GLY A 153 13.22 4.22 -6.05
N PHE A 154 12.96 3.22 -6.89
CA PHE A 154 13.18 3.35 -8.34
C PHE A 154 12.31 4.46 -8.94
N ASP A 155 12.95 5.38 -9.67
CA ASP A 155 12.28 6.48 -10.36
C ASP A 155 12.34 6.29 -11.89
N PRO A 156 11.23 5.88 -12.54
CA PRO A 156 11.17 5.64 -13.99
C PRO A 156 11.34 6.89 -14.85
N THR A 157 11.51 8.07 -14.23
CA THR A 157 11.71 9.36 -14.90
C THR A 157 13.17 9.77 -15.00
N THR A 158 14.08 9.04 -14.33
CA THR A 158 15.49 9.44 -14.20
C THR A 158 16.47 8.61 -15.03
N ALA A 159 16.19 7.31 -15.21
CA ALA A 159 17.06 6.40 -15.95
C ALA A 159 16.28 5.24 -16.59
N PRO A 160 16.82 4.62 -17.66
CA PRO A 160 16.25 3.41 -18.24
C PRO A 160 16.25 2.24 -17.24
N LEU A 161 15.22 1.39 -17.29
CA LEU A 161 15.12 0.21 -16.44
C LEU A 161 16.27 -0.77 -16.71
N THR A 162 16.93 -1.23 -15.64
CA THR A 162 18.01 -2.23 -15.69
C THR A 162 17.64 -3.47 -14.87
N TRP A 163 18.36 -4.57 -15.09
CA TRP A 163 18.22 -5.77 -14.26
C TRP A 163 18.61 -5.54 -12.80
N ASN A 164 19.50 -4.57 -12.54
CA ASN A 164 19.88 -4.21 -11.17
C ASN A 164 18.79 -3.46 -10.42
N ASP A 165 17.82 -2.88 -11.13
CA ASP A 165 16.66 -2.24 -10.52
C ASP A 165 15.58 -3.25 -10.11
N LEU A 166 15.67 -4.49 -10.57
CA LEU A 166 14.64 -5.51 -10.40
C LEU A 166 14.93 -6.48 -9.26
N VAL A 167 13.86 -6.95 -8.62
CA VAL A 167 13.86 -8.09 -7.69
C VAL A 167 12.88 -9.12 -8.22
N LEU A 168 13.30 -10.39 -8.31
CA LEU A 168 12.41 -11.51 -8.60
C LEU A 168 11.48 -11.74 -7.40
N ILE A 169 10.18 -11.59 -7.59
CA ILE A 169 9.18 -11.73 -6.51
C ILE A 169 8.32 -12.99 -6.64
N HIS A 170 8.25 -13.58 -7.84
CA HIS A 170 7.49 -14.81 -8.05
C HIS A 170 7.98 -15.60 -9.26
N THR A 171 7.83 -16.93 -9.22
CA THR A 171 8.00 -17.81 -10.38
C THR A 171 6.82 -18.77 -10.44
N GLU A 172 6.14 -18.80 -11.58
CA GLU A 172 4.97 -19.64 -11.82
C GLU A 172 5.25 -20.67 -12.92
N GLN A 173 4.85 -21.92 -12.72
CA GLN A 173 4.86 -22.93 -13.78
C GLN A 173 3.52 -22.96 -14.49
N LEU A 174 3.56 -22.87 -15.82
CA LEU A 174 2.37 -22.73 -16.66
C LEU A 174 2.17 -24.00 -17.48
N THR A 175 1.22 -24.82 -17.03
CA THR A 175 0.94 -26.14 -17.60
C THR A 175 -0.43 -26.25 -18.26
N VAL A 176 -1.37 -25.37 -17.91
CA VAL A 176 -2.72 -25.32 -18.48
C VAL A 176 -3.16 -23.86 -18.65
N ALA A 177 -3.65 -23.53 -19.84
CA ALA A 177 -4.25 -22.23 -20.12
C ALA A 177 -5.76 -22.26 -19.88
N GLN A 178 -6.29 -21.17 -19.35
CA GLN A 178 -7.71 -20.97 -19.10
C GLN A 178 -8.38 -20.31 -20.31
N THR A 179 -9.63 -20.65 -20.57
CA THR A 179 -10.45 -20.06 -21.66
C THR A 179 -11.77 -19.47 -21.17
N ASP A 180 -12.12 -19.70 -19.89
CA ASP A 180 -13.28 -19.07 -19.26
C ASP A 180 -12.90 -17.68 -18.75
N TRP A 181 -13.42 -16.65 -19.41
CA TRP A 181 -13.13 -15.25 -19.08
C TRP A 181 -13.93 -14.71 -17.90
N GLY A 182 -14.94 -15.45 -17.42
CA GLY A 182 -15.86 -14.99 -16.38
C GLY A 182 -16.42 -13.59 -16.67
N THR A 183 -16.39 -12.72 -15.66
CA THR A 183 -16.88 -11.33 -15.76
C THR A 183 -15.80 -10.30 -16.14
N ARG A 184 -14.55 -10.74 -16.34
CA ARG A 184 -13.41 -9.85 -16.60
C ARG A 184 -12.79 -10.19 -17.96
N PRO A 185 -13.34 -9.65 -19.07
CA PRO A 185 -12.82 -9.91 -20.41
C PRO A 185 -11.34 -9.47 -20.53
N PRO A 186 -10.60 -9.98 -21.52
CA PRO A 186 -9.24 -9.56 -21.77
C PRO A 186 -9.19 -8.12 -22.28
N ALA A 187 -8.10 -7.41 -22.03
CA ALA A 187 -7.90 -6.06 -22.58
C ALA A 187 -7.93 -6.05 -24.12
N ILE A 188 -7.47 -7.14 -24.74
CA ILE A 188 -7.47 -7.38 -26.19
C ILE A 188 -7.98 -8.79 -26.45
N SER A 189 -8.83 -8.95 -27.48
CA SER A 189 -9.36 -10.26 -27.89
C SER A 189 -8.24 -11.31 -27.99
N SER A 190 -8.43 -12.42 -27.27
CA SER A 190 -7.42 -13.47 -27.06
C SER A 190 -8.08 -14.84 -26.96
N SER A 191 -7.32 -15.91 -27.22
CA SER A 191 -7.82 -17.29 -27.23
C SER A 191 -7.85 -17.92 -25.85
N GLY A 192 -6.99 -17.45 -24.93
CA GLY A 192 -6.95 -17.91 -23.55
C GLY A 192 -5.94 -17.11 -22.73
N TYR A 193 -5.76 -17.51 -21.47
CA TYR A 193 -4.90 -16.80 -20.53
C TYR A 193 -4.31 -17.70 -19.45
N PHE A 194 -3.27 -17.19 -18.79
CA PHE A 194 -2.80 -17.69 -17.50
C PHE A 194 -3.06 -16.61 -16.46
N ARG A 195 -3.56 -16.98 -15.29
CA ARG A 195 -3.75 -16.07 -14.16
C ARG A 195 -3.24 -16.72 -12.89
N PHE A 196 -2.43 -15.99 -12.14
CA PHE A 196 -1.83 -16.48 -10.91
C PHE A 196 -1.61 -15.32 -9.92
N PRO A 197 -1.72 -15.58 -8.61
CA PRO A 197 -1.48 -14.58 -7.58
C PRO A 197 0.03 -14.42 -7.31
N VAL A 198 0.50 -13.18 -7.26
CA VAL A 198 1.90 -12.80 -7.08
C VAL A 198 2.04 -12.04 -5.75
N PRO A 199 2.88 -12.51 -4.80
CA PRO A 199 3.19 -11.77 -3.57
C PRO A 199 3.85 -10.43 -3.86
N ILE A 200 3.43 -9.39 -3.14
CA ILE A 200 4.06 -8.06 -3.17
C ILE A 200 4.96 -7.93 -1.92
N PRO A 201 6.24 -7.54 -2.06
CA PRO A 201 7.11 -7.26 -0.91
C PRO A 201 6.49 -6.23 0.04
N ALA A 202 6.62 -6.43 1.34
CA ALA A 202 5.95 -5.64 2.38
C ALA A 202 6.35 -4.17 2.39
N GLU A 203 7.55 -3.86 1.91
CA GLU A 203 8.11 -2.51 1.82
C GLU A 203 7.73 -1.76 0.54
N GLN A 204 7.01 -2.40 -0.39
CA GLN A 204 6.69 -1.81 -1.68
C GLN A 204 5.35 -1.08 -1.66
N PHE A 205 5.37 0.20 -2.02
CA PHE A 205 4.18 1.04 -2.19
C PHE A 205 4.43 2.11 -3.25
N GLY A 206 3.35 2.72 -3.77
CA GLY A 206 3.43 3.77 -4.78
C GLY A 206 3.86 3.25 -6.15
N ASN A 207 4.47 4.13 -6.93
CA ASN A 207 4.85 3.84 -8.32
C ASN A 207 5.91 2.75 -8.41
N ALA A 208 5.71 1.78 -9.30
CA ALA A 208 6.66 0.72 -9.62
C ALA A 208 6.47 0.25 -11.07
N THR A 209 7.48 -0.44 -11.60
CA THR A 209 7.35 -1.18 -12.87
C THR A 209 7.40 -2.68 -12.58
N LEU A 210 6.34 -3.38 -12.96
CA LEU A 210 6.26 -4.84 -12.98
C LEU A 210 6.89 -5.34 -14.29
N PHE A 211 7.88 -6.22 -14.19
CA PHE A 211 8.51 -6.84 -15.34
C PHE A 211 8.24 -8.34 -15.35
N VAL A 212 7.59 -8.84 -16.41
CA VAL A 212 7.22 -10.25 -16.53
C VAL A 212 7.95 -10.88 -17.71
N GLN A 213 8.73 -11.92 -17.42
CA GLN A 213 9.29 -12.84 -18.40
C GLN A 213 8.41 -14.08 -18.48
N TRP A 214 7.68 -14.25 -19.58
CA TRP A 214 6.99 -15.50 -19.91
C TRP A 214 7.85 -16.32 -20.86
N GLN A 215 8.33 -17.48 -20.42
CA GLN A 215 9.32 -18.29 -21.14
C GLN A 215 8.73 -19.63 -21.57
N ARG A 216 8.74 -19.92 -22.88
CA ARG A 216 8.42 -21.27 -23.38
C ARG A 216 9.50 -22.26 -22.97
N ILE A 217 9.07 -23.47 -22.63
CA ILE A 217 9.97 -24.59 -22.36
C ILE A 217 9.99 -25.49 -23.60
N ASP A 218 10.82 -25.12 -24.57
CA ASP A 218 11.05 -25.87 -25.80
C ASP A 218 12.45 -25.55 -26.38
N PRO A 219 12.92 -26.26 -27.42
CA PRO A 219 14.25 -26.02 -27.99
C PRO A 219 14.49 -24.60 -28.53
N ALA A 220 13.44 -23.94 -29.05
CA ALA A 220 13.56 -22.59 -29.60
C ALA A 220 13.72 -21.54 -28.50
N GLY A 221 13.04 -21.75 -27.36
CA GLY A 221 13.22 -20.96 -26.15
C GLY A 221 12.81 -19.49 -26.30
N GLU A 222 11.76 -19.23 -27.06
CA GLU A 222 11.20 -17.88 -27.17
C GLU A 222 10.59 -17.44 -25.83
N GLY A 223 11.01 -16.25 -25.37
CA GLY A 223 10.51 -15.60 -24.16
C GLY A 223 9.86 -14.26 -24.49
N PHE A 224 8.81 -13.91 -23.77
CA PHE A 224 8.03 -12.67 -23.91
C PHE A 224 8.27 -11.80 -22.67
N TYR A 225 8.62 -10.53 -22.89
CA TYR A 225 9.08 -9.62 -21.85
C TYR A 225 8.15 -8.41 -21.82
N ASN A 226 7.51 -8.17 -20.68
CA ASN A 226 6.44 -7.20 -20.56
C ASN A 226 6.73 -6.26 -19.40
N CYS A 227 6.64 -4.95 -19.63
CA CYS A 227 6.64 -3.94 -18.58
C CYS A 227 5.21 -3.42 -18.37
N SER A 228 4.72 -3.51 -17.14
CA SER A 228 3.47 -2.87 -16.69
C SER A 228 3.82 -1.82 -15.65
N ASP A 229 3.46 -0.56 -15.88
CA ASP A 229 3.62 0.48 -14.86
C ASP A 229 2.41 0.44 -13.93
N ILE A 230 2.70 0.43 -12.63
CA ILE A 230 1.69 0.28 -11.59
C ILE A 230 1.87 1.34 -10.53
N ASN A 231 0.77 1.62 -9.84
CA ASN A 231 0.75 2.40 -8.62
C ASN A 231 0.14 1.53 -7.53
N ILE A 232 0.96 1.08 -6.59
CA ILE A 232 0.51 0.19 -5.51
C ILE A 232 -0.19 1.07 -4.47
N ILE A 233 -1.52 1.03 -4.48
CA ILE A 233 -2.40 1.86 -3.65
C ILE A 233 -3.04 1.05 -2.52
N GLY A 234 -2.97 1.59 -1.30
CA GLY A 234 -3.83 1.18 -0.18
C GLY A 234 -3.53 -0.18 0.48
N ALA A 235 -3.38 -0.12 1.81
CA ALA A 235 -3.84 -1.06 2.85
C ALA A 235 -3.63 -2.59 2.66
N GLY A 236 -2.49 -3.04 2.12
CA GLY A 236 -2.30 -4.46 1.75
C GLY A 236 -0.96 -5.12 2.11
N VAL A 237 -0.09 -4.48 2.89
CA VAL A 237 0.83 -5.25 3.75
C VAL A 237 -0.07 -5.82 4.85
N PRO A 238 -0.02 -7.13 5.23
CA PRO A 238 -0.88 -7.63 6.32
C PRO A 238 -0.79 -6.63 7.46
N GLU A 239 -1.93 -6.05 7.89
CA GLU A 239 -1.97 -4.90 8.80
C GLU A 239 -0.93 -5.13 9.89
N ARG A 240 0.25 -4.51 9.73
CA ARG A 240 1.32 -4.69 10.72
C ARG A 240 1.04 -3.66 11.77
N TRP A 241 -0.04 -3.93 12.47
CA TRP A 241 -0.33 -3.41 13.78
C TRP A 241 0.86 -3.75 14.68
N PHE A 242 1.72 -2.76 14.86
CA PHE A 242 2.79 -2.82 15.84
C PHE A 242 2.15 -2.60 17.19
N ASP A 243 2.25 -3.61 18.04
CA ASP A 243 1.75 -3.55 19.41
C ASP A 243 2.64 -2.60 20.22
N LEU A 244 2.05 -1.50 20.71
CA LEU A 244 2.68 -0.56 21.64
C LEU A 244 2.45 -0.96 23.11
N GLY A 245 1.77 -2.08 23.34
CA GLY A 245 1.42 -2.62 24.64
C GLY A 245 0.07 -2.15 25.16
N GLN A 246 -0.19 -2.50 26.41
CA GLN A 246 -1.45 -2.28 27.11
C GLN A 246 -1.96 -0.85 26.97
N PHE A 247 -3.24 -0.70 26.63
CA PHE A 247 -3.89 0.59 26.41
C PHE A 247 -4.00 1.42 27.68
N ILE A 248 -4.57 0.83 28.73
CA ILE A 248 -4.75 1.49 30.03
C ILE A 248 -3.43 1.46 30.78
N ASP A 249 -2.86 2.64 31.00
CA ASP A 249 -1.65 2.78 31.78
C ASP A 249 -1.93 2.65 33.29
N ALA A 250 -0.96 2.14 34.05
CA ALA A 250 -1.07 1.92 35.49
C ALA A 250 -1.39 3.20 36.27
N VAL A 251 -1.03 4.38 35.76
CA VAL A 251 -1.37 5.67 36.37
C VAL A 251 -2.89 5.93 36.41
N MET A 252 -3.69 5.30 35.53
CA MET A 252 -5.15 5.48 35.50
C MET A 252 -5.89 4.94 36.73
N LYS A 253 -5.21 4.19 37.61
CA LYS A 253 -5.80 3.75 38.90
C LYS A 253 -6.17 4.92 39.82
N ASP A 254 -5.53 6.07 39.63
CA ASP A 254 -5.70 7.29 40.44
C ASP A 254 -6.67 8.28 39.78
N LEU A 255 -7.31 7.88 38.66
CA LEU A 255 -8.24 8.72 37.91
C LEU A 255 -9.51 8.99 38.74
N THR A 256 -9.92 10.26 38.83
CA THR A 256 -11.11 10.68 39.57
C THR A 256 -12.00 11.61 38.74
N PRO A 257 -13.32 11.67 39.03
CA PRO A 257 -14.22 12.63 38.40
C PRO A 257 -13.70 14.07 38.53
N GLY A 258 -13.75 14.82 37.44
CA GLY A 258 -13.21 16.17 37.30
C GLY A 258 -11.81 16.22 36.67
N ASN A 259 -11.08 15.11 36.60
CA ASN A 259 -9.83 15.01 35.83
C ASN A 259 -10.11 14.73 34.35
N ALA A 260 -9.06 14.64 33.54
CA ALA A 260 -9.14 14.14 32.17
C ALA A 260 -8.06 13.10 31.89
N VAL A 261 -8.37 12.16 30.99
CA VAL A 261 -7.39 11.23 30.40
C VAL A 261 -6.74 11.93 29.21
N HIS A 262 -5.43 12.16 29.29
CA HIS A 262 -4.63 12.68 28.18
C HIS A 262 -3.87 11.53 27.52
N PHE A 263 -4.20 11.23 26.26
CA PHE A 263 -3.61 10.15 25.50
C PHE A 263 -2.91 10.67 24.25
N ARG A 264 -1.68 10.21 24.05
CA ARG A 264 -0.82 10.64 22.94
C ARG A 264 -0.15 9.48 22.24
N ILE A 265 0.04 9.65 20.93
CA ILE A 265 0.94 8.82 20.11
C ILE A 265 1.96 9.75 19.47
N LEU A 266 3.24 9.44 19.69
CA LEU A 266 4.36 10.18 19.14
C LEU A 266 4.94 9.42 17.96
N ASP A 267 5.23 10.14 16.87
CA ASP A 267 5.89 9.55 15.72
C ASP A 267 7.36 9.18 16.02
N ASN A 268 8.00 8.51 15.07
CA ASN A 268 9.39 8.05 15.17
C ASN A 268 10.41 9.08 14.65
N THR A 269 10.01 10.34 14.49
CA THR A 269 10.93 11.41 14.09
C THR A 269 11.80 11.85 15.27
N PRO A 270 12.95 12.49 15.04
CA PRO A 270 13.77 13.04 16.12
C PRO A 270 13.03 14.06 17.00
N GLN A 271 11.97 14.69 16.48
CA GLN A 271 11.13 15.64 17.20
C GLN A 271 10.00 14.98 18.00
N ALA A 272 9.74 13.69 17.79
CA ALA A 272 8.66 12.92 18.41
C ALA A 272 7.31 13.66 18.32
N LYS A 273 6.88 13.99 17.09
CA LYS A 273 5.67 14.78 16.88
C LYS A 273 4.45 14.00 17.39
N GLU A 274 3.58 14.68 18.13
CA GLU A 274 2.30 14.12 18.55
C GLU A 274 1.37 14.00 17.33
N VAL A 275 1.18 12.77 16.87
CA VAL A 275 0.28 12.43 15.75
C VAL A 275 -1.12 12.06 16.23
N VAL A 276 -1.25 11.73 17.52
CA VAL A 276 -2.50 11.67 18.27
C VAL A 276 -2.30 12.46 19.55
N ASP A 277 -3.23 13.35 19.86
CA ASP A 277 -3.31 14.11 21.09
C ASP A 277 -4.78 14.29 21.46
N ILE A 278 -5.24 13.55 22.48
CA ILE A 278 -6.63 13.50 22.91
C ILE A 278 -6.69 13.76 24.40
N THR A 279 -7.54 14.70 24.81
CA THR A 279 -7.89 14.93 26.22
C THR A 279 -9.36 14.61 26.42
N LEU A 280 -9.67 13.53 27.13
CA LEU A 280 -11.03 13.09 27.42
C LEU A 280 -11.41 13.45 28.87
N PRO A 281 -12.35 14.40 29.08
CA PRO A 281 -12.85 14.73 30.42
C PRO A 281 -13.56 13.55 31.09
N ILE A 282 -13.36 13.41 32.39
CA ILE A 282 -13.93 12.35 33.21
C ILE A 282 -14.89 12.94 34.25
N ASP A 283 -16.09 12.39 34.33
CA ASP A 283 -17.11 12.72 35.32
C ASP A 283 -17.60 11.45 36.04
N ALA A 284 -18.63 11.60 36.87
CA ALA A 284 -19.18 10.48 37.63
C ALA A 284 -19.86 9.41 36.76
N ASN A 285 -20.24 9.75 35.52
CA ASN A 285 -20.97 8.87 34.61
C ASN A 285 -20.05 8.05 33.69
N ASN A 286 -18.81 8.51 33.45
CA ASN A 286 -17.86 7.81 32.57
C ASN A 286 -16.56 7.35 33.24
N LEU A 287 -16.44 7.45 34.57
CA LEU A 287 -15.24 7.03 35.31
C LEU A 287 -14.85 5.56 35.08
N ASP A 288 -15.81 4.66 34.85
CA ASP A 288 -15.54 3.25 34.55
C ASP A 288 -14.77 3.14 33.21
N ALA A 289 -13.66 2.41 33.21
CA ALA A 289 -12.85 2.15 32.02
C ALA A 289 -13.61 1.44 30.89
N LYS A 290 -14.69 0.74 31.21
CA LYS A 290 -15.61 0.18 30.21
C LYS A 290 -16.36 1.26 29.43
N ILE A 291 -16.44 2.47 29.97
CA ILE A 291 -17.13 3.62 29.38
C ILE A 291 -16.12 4.58 28.74
N TRP A 292 -15.16 5.11 29.50
CA TRP A 292 -14.21 6.07 28.94
C TRP A 292 -13.24 5.43 27.94
N GLY A 293 -12.91 4.15 28.10
CA GLY A 293 -11.98 3.43 27.21
C GLY A 293 -12.44 3.45 25.75
N PRO A 294 -13.66 2.96 25.43
CA PRO A 294 -14.24 3.07 24.10
C PRO A 294 -14.44 4.52 23.63
N GLN A 295 -14.83 5.44 24.53
CA GLN A 295 -14.98 6.87 24.18
C GLN A 295 -13.68 7.49 23.69
N LEU A 296 -12.55 7.12 24.30
CA LEU A 296 -11.22 7.55 23.87
C LEU A 296 -10.79 6.82 22.60
N ALA A 297 -10.93 5.49 22.55
CA ALA A 297 -10.53 4.68 21.40
C ALA A 297 -11.22 5.13 20.10
N ASN A 298 -12.50 5.52 20.18
CA ASN A 298 -13.27 6.01 19.03
C ASN A 298 -12.83 7.40 18.54
N GLN A 299 -12.06 8.15 19.32
CA GLN A 299 -11.49 9.45 18.91
C GLN A 299 -10.14 9.29 18.20
N ILE A 300 -9.51 8.11 18.27
CA ILE A 300 -8.24 7.84 17.60
C ILE A 300 -8.50 7.64 16.10
N PRO A 301 -7.80 8.36 15.20
CA PRO A 301 -7.90 8.12 13.77
C PRO A 301 -7.46 6.69 13.43
N SER A 302 -8.35 5.90 12.82
CA SER A 302 -8.08 4.49 12.46
C SER A 302 -6.97 4.33 11.41
N SER A 303 -6.63 5.40 10.69
CA SER A 303 -5.46 5.49 9.81
C SER A 303 -4.12 5.63 10.55
N ILE A 304 -4.14 5.82 11.88
CA ILE A 304 -2.93 5.93 12.71
C ILE A 304 -2.85 4.73 13.65
N ALA A 305 -3.93 4.48 14.40
CA ALA A 305 -3.96 3.48 15.46
C ALA A 305 -5.35 2.88 15.69
N LYS A 306 -5.39 1.66 16.24
CA LYS A 306 -6.58 0.99 16.78
C LYS A 306 -6.30 0.51 18.21
N VAL A 307 -7.35 0.35 19.00
CA VAL A 307 -7.27 -0.14 20.38
C VAL A 307 -8.17 -1.35 20.53
N GLY A 308 -7.61 -2.46 21.02
CA GLY A 308 -8.39 -3.70 21.16
C GLY A 308 -7.57 -4.94 21.45
N GLU A 309 -8.21 -6.10 21.32
CA GLU A 309 -7.56 -7.39 21.14
C GLU A 309 -7.56 -7.76 19.65
N LYS A 310 -6.60 -8.60 19.25
CA LYS A 310 -6.60 -9.15 17.89
C LYS A 310 -7.71 -10.18 17.76
N ASP A 311 -8.63 -9.97 16.82
CA ASP A 311 -9.64 -10.93 16.41
C ASP A 311 -9.46 -11.23 14.91
N GLY A 312 -8.72 -12.31 14.62
CA GLY A 312 -8.28 -12.62 13.25
C GLY A 312 -7.40 -11.52 12.66
N ASN A 313 -7.93 -10.84 11.64
CA ASN A 313 -7.26 -9.72 10.96
C ASN A 313 -7.71 -8.34 11.48
N ASP A 314 -8.64 -8.25 12.43
CA ASP A 314 -9.11 -6.98 12.97
C ASP A 314 -8.66 -6.77 14.41
N ILE A 315 -8.83 -5.55 14.90
CA ILE A 315 -8.62 -5.16 16.29
C ILE A 315 -9.93 -4.66 16.84
N VAL A 316 -10.46 -5.39 17.82
CA VAL A 316 -11.77 -5.12 18.41
C VAL A 316 -11.60 -4.75 19.87
N PHE A 317 -12.19 -3.64 20.29
CA PHE A 317 -12.15 -3.21 21.68
C PHE A 317 -12.93 -4.20 22.56
N ASN A 318 -12.26 -4.82 23.53
CA ASN A 318 -12.88 -5.64 24.55
C ASN A 318 -13.49 -4.74 25.63
N THR A 319 -14.81 -4.62 25.62
CA THR A 319 -15.59 -3.85 26.61
C THR A 319 -15.89 -4.64 27.88
N ALA A 320 -15.74 -5.97 27.86
CA ALA A 320 -15.97 -6.83 29.03
C ALA A 320 -14.82 -6.72 30.03
N ASP A 321 -13.58 -6.71 29.53
CA ASP A 321 -12.36 -6.47 30.29
C ASP A 321 -11.51 -5.39 29.61
N PRO A 322 -11.61 -4.12 30.02
CA PRO A 322 -10.91 -3.03 29.35
C PRO A 322 -9.38 -3.10 29.54
N GLN A 323 -8.88 -3.89 30.51
CA GLN A 323 -7.45 -4.00 30.82
C GLN A 323 -6.66 -4.84 29.81
N VAL A 324 -7.32 -5.73 29.05
CA VAL A 324 -6.65 -6.60 28.07
C VAL A 324 -6.44 -5.95 26.71
N ASN A 325 -7.00 -4.75 26.49
CA ASN A 325 -6.82 -4.03 25.24
C ASN A 325 -5.39 -3.50 25.11
N SER A 326 -4.84 -3.60 23.89
CA SER A 326 -3.55 -3.01 23.51
C SER A 326 -3.73 -1.91 22.47
N VAL A 327 -2.75 -1.01 22.38
CA VAL A 327 -2.68 -0.01 21.30
C VAL A 327 -1.85 -0.57 20.16
N PHE A 328 -2.42 -0.56 18.96
CA PHE A 328 -1.75 -0.98 17.76
C PHE A 328 -1.61 0.19 16.79
N VAL A 329 -0.42 0.35 16.21
CA VAL A 329 -0.12 1.42 15.24
C VAL A 329 0.30 0.87 13.89
N GLN A 330 0.12 1.66 12.83
CA GLN A 330 0.50 1.25 11.47
C GLN A 330 1.98 1.52 11.13
N VAL A 331 2.67 2.33 11.94
CA VAL A 331 4.07 2.74 11.69
C VAL A 331 5.00 2.23 12.79
N LYS A 332 6.06 1.53 12.40
CA LYS A 332 7.04 0.98 13.34
C LYS A 332 7.79 2.10 14.07
N GLY A 333 7.95 1.94 15.38
CA GLY A 333 8.78 2.83 16.20
C GLY A 333 8.04 4.04 16.76
N TYR A 334 6.73 4.15 16.51
CA TYR A 334 5.90 5.07 17.26
C TYR A 334 5.88 4.66 18.74
N SER A 335 5.58 5.63 19.59
CA SER A 335 5.43 5.41 21.04
C SER A 335 4.12 6.01 21.54
N LYS A 336 3.67 5.57 22.71
CA LYS A 336 2.43 6.04 23.34
C LYS A 336 2.70 6.61 24.73
N ALA A 337 1.88 7.55 25.14
CA ALA A 337 1.85 8.08 26.50
C ALA A 337 0.41 8.29 26.95
N MET A 338 0.14 8.02 28.23
CA MET A 338 -1.14 8.31 28.86
C MET A 338 -0.88 9.00 30.20
N ALA A 339 -1.61 10.06 30.49
CA ALA A 339 -1.48 10.84 31.72
C ALA A 339 -2.85 11.27 32.26
N ILE A 340 -2.90 11.53 33.57
CA ILE A 340 -4.04 12.20 34.20
C ILE A 340 -3.76 13.69 34.16
N VAL A 341 -4.66 14.45 33.55
CA VAL A 341 -4.68 15.91 33.69
C VAL A 341 -5.61 16.23 34.83
N GLU A 342 -5.03 16.71 35.93
CA GLU A 342 -5.80 17.08 37.11
C GLU A 342 -6.72 18.27 36.83
N ALA A 343 -7.83 18.30 37.57
CA ALA A 343 -8.81 19.36 37.52
C ALA A 343 -8.19 20.70 37.97
N GLY A 344 -7.60 21.46 37.04
CA GLY A 344 -6.87 22.70 37.33
C GLY A 344 -5.44 22.76 36.82
N GLY A 345 -4.99 21.85 35.95
CA GLY A 345 -3.69 21.91 35.27
C GLY A 345 -3.74 22.67 33.93
N GLY A 346 -4.30 23.87 33.89
CA GLY A 346 -4.22 24.74 32.71
C GLY A 346 -2.80 25.30 32.53
N GLU A 347 -2.61 26.17 31.53
CA GLU A 347 -1.33 26.81 31.16
C GLU A 347 -0.64 27.58 32.32
N TYR A 348 -1.33 27.76 33.46
CA TYR A 348 -0.89 28.56 34.59
C TYR A 348 -0.76 27.71 35.87
N PRO A 349 -0.02 28.20 36.88
CA PRO A 349 0.12 27.49 38.15
C PRO A 349 -1.24 27.16 38.78
N ALA A 350 -1.35 25.99 39.38
CA ALA A 350 -2.56 25.58 40.10
C ALA A 350 -2.91 26.59 41.22
N TYR A 351 -4.20 26.80 41.44
CA TYR A 351 -4.67 27.61 42.57
C TYR A 351 -4.22 26.99 43.90
N VAL A 352 -3.69 27.83 44.78
CA VAL A 352 -3.26 27.48 46.14
C VAL A 352 -4.20 28.15 47.14
N PRO A 353 -4.96 27.37 47.95
CA PRO A 353 -5.84 27.94 48.96
C PRO A 353 -5.04 28.67 50.05
N ASN A 354 -5.52 29.84 50.48
CA ASN A 354 -4.91 30.66 51.54
C ASN A 354 -3.43 31.03 51.27
N LYS A 355 -3.06 31.26 50.01
CA LYS A 355 -1.68 31.54 49.60
C LYS A 355 -1.08 32.73 50.34
N SER A 356 0.16 32.56 50.83
CA SER A 356 1.01 33.63 51.37
C SER A 356 2.38 33.60 50.66
N PRO A 357 2.85 34.72 50.06
CA PRO A 357 2.17 36.01 49.95
C PRO A 357 0.92 35.94 49.05
N PRO A 358 -0.09 36.79 49.30
CA PRO A 358 -1.36 36.75 48.59
C PRO A 358 -1.20 36.99 47.09
N TYR A 359 -2.15 36.51 46.31
CA TYR A 359 -2.24 36.77 44.87
C TYR A 359 -2.38 38.28 44.62
N LYS A 360 -1.74 38.74 43.55
CA LYS A 360 -1.80 40.12 43.10
C LYS A 360 -2.86 40.27 42.01
N PRO A 361 -3.44 41.47 41.83
CA PRO A 361 -4.22 41.81 40.65
C PRO A 361 -3.52 41.33 39.36
N GLY A 362 -4.23 40.58 38.52
CA GLY A 362 -3.71 40.07 37.26
C GLY A 362 -2.99 38.71 37.33
N ASP A 363 -2.75 38.17 38.53
CA ASP A 363 -2.21 36.80 38.66
C ASP A 363 -3.20 35.80 38.03
N VAL A 364 -2.68 34.89 37.21
CA VAL A 364 -3.50 33.85 36.56
C VAL A 364 -3.20 32.51 37.23
N VAL A 365 -4.26 31.79 37.57
CA VAL A 365 -4.19 30.43 38.10
C VAL A 365 -5.11 29.51 37.33
N SER A 366 -4.80 28.23 37.36
CA SER A 366 -5.67 27.19 36.83
C SER A 366 -6.37 26.48 37.97
N ASN A 367 -7.68 26.29 37.86
CA ASN A 367 -8.49 25.52 38.81
C ASN A 367 -9.66 24.86 38.09
N LYS A 368 -10.02 23.62 38.44
CA LYS A 368 -11.18 22.90 37.87
C LYS A 368 -11.34 23.01 36.34
N GLY A 369 -10.22 22.90 35.61
CA GLY A 369 -10.22 22.85 34.15
C GLY A 369 -10.45 24.20 33.45
N ALA A 370 -10.40 25.32 34.17
CA ALA A 370 -10.41 26.66 33.57
C ALA A 370 -9.29 27.54 34.15
N ASN A 371 -8.98 28.61 33.43
CA ASN A 371 -8.04 29.62 33.87
C ASN A 371 -8.81 30.80 34.48
N TYR A 372 -8.24 31.40 35.52
CA TYR A 372 -8.86 32.48 36.26
C TYR A 372 -7.83 33.56 36.54
N VAL A 373 -8.21 34.82 36.31
CA VAL A 373 -7.36 35.96 36.61
C VAL A 373 -7.87 36.70 37.84
N CYS A 374 -6.98 36.98 38.80
CA CYS A 374 -7.33 37.70 40.02
C CYS A 374 -7.72 39.14 39.67
N LYS A 375 -8.88 39.58 40.14
CA LYS A 375 -9.44 40.89 39.78
C LYS A 375 -8.59 42.05 40.32
N PRO A 376 -8.74 43.26 39.77
CA PRO A 376 -8.17 44.49 40.33
C PRO A 376 -8.65 44.81 41.75
N TYR A 377 -7.94 45.73 42.43
CA TYR A 377 -8.41 46.32 43.69
C TYR A 377 -9.80 46.96 43.50
N PRO A 378 -10.74 46.81 44.46
CA PRO A 378 -10.57 46.27 45.82
C PRO A 378 -10.70 44.74 45.95
N ASN A 379 -11.15 44.06 44.90
CA ASN A 379 -11.53 42.65 44.94
C ASN A 379 -10.34 41.69 45.03
N SER A 380 -9.15 42.14 44.61
CA SER A 380 -7.92 41.36 44.65
C SER A 380 -7.57 40.78 46.03
N GLY A 381 -8.04 41.44 47.11
CA GLY A 381 -7.83 40.95 48.47
C GLY A 381 -8.51 39.60 48.77
N TRP A 382 -9.53 39.23 47.99
CA TRP A 382 -10.29 38.00 48.18
C TRP A 382 -9.67 36.79 47.48
N CYS A 383 -8.79 37.00 46.50
CA CYS A 383 -8.14 35.92 45.74
C CYS A 383 -7.34 34.94 46.63
N SER A 384 -6.95 35.34 47.84
CA SER A 384 -6.20 34.49 48.78
C SER A 384 -6.94 34.23 50.10
N GLN A 385 -8.23 34.56 50.19
CA GLN A 385 -8.99 34.40 51.43
C GLN A 385 -10.11 33.37 51.25
N SER A 386 -10.48 32.72 52.35
CA SER A 386 -11.70 31.92 52.50
C SER A 386 -12.10 31.11 51.25
N PRO A 387 -11.39 30.00 50.93
CA PRO A 387 -11.62 29.20 49.73
C PRO A 387 -13.08 28.77 49.53
N SER A 388 -13.83 28.53 50.62
CA SER A 388 -15.28 28.24 50.56
C SER A 388 -16.12 29.31 49.86
N TYR A 389 -15.63 30.55 49.83
CA TYR A 389 -16.25 31.68 49.13
C TYR A 389 -15.53 32.02 47.83
N TYR A 390 -14.20 32.07 47.83
CA TYR A 390 -13.44 32.71 46.74
C TYR A 390 -12.52 31.78 45.95
N GLU A 391 -12.58 30.46 46.14
CA GLU A 391 -11.86 29.51 45.29
C GLU A 391 -12.33 29.64 43.83
N PRO A 392 -11.43 29.91 42.86
CA PRO A 392 -11.81 30.19 41.47
C PRO A 392 -12.57 29.02 40.85
N GLY A 393 -13.80 29.26 40.38
CA GLY A 393 -14.66 28.23 39.78
C GLY A 393 -15.39 27.31 40.74
N VAL A 394 -15.21 27.47 42.07
CA VAL A 394 -15.79 26.56 43.08
C VAL A 394 -16.50 27.32 44.20
N GLY A 395 -15.87 28.34 44.77
CA GLY A 395 -16.39 29.05 45.92
C GLY A 395 -17.72 29.74 45.64
N SER A 396 -18.58 29.85 46.67
CA SER A 396 -19.94 30.40 46.51
C SER A 396 -20.02 31.83 45.94
N GLN A 397 -18.92 32.58 46.00
CA GLN A 397 -18.76 33.95 45.51
C GLN A 397 -17.47 34.10 44.67
N TRP A 398 -17.03 33.03 43.99
CA TRP A 398 -15.72 33.03 43.33
C TRP A 398 -15.56 34.14 42.27
N ASN A 399 -16.67 34.49 41.62
CA ASN A 399 -16.76 35.53 40.59
C ASN A 399 -16.61 36.95 41.14
N ASP A 400 -16.62 37.14 42.46
CA ASP A 400 -16.28 38.41 43.09
C ASP A 400 -14.76 38.63 43.13
N ALA A 401 -13.97 37.55 43.23
CA ALA A 401 -12.51 37.60 43.32
C ALA A 401 -11.80 37.36 41.99
N TRP A 402 -12.39 36.59 41.08
CA TRP A 402 -11.76 36.13 39.85
C TRP A 402 -12.61 36.39 38.60
N ASP A 403 -11.96 36.75 37.50
CA ASP A 403 -12.56 36.68 36.17
C ASP A 403 -12.11 35.38 35.48
N LYS A 404 -13.04 34.67 34.84
CA LYS A 404 -12.71 33.48 34.04
C LYS A 404 -11.96 33.95 32.79
N LYS A 405 -10.84 33.30 32.48
CA LYS A 405 -10.02 33.53 31.30
C LYS A 405 -10.28 32.39 30.32
N ASP A 406 -10.87 32.74 29.18
CA ASP A 406 -11.18 31.82 28.09
C ASP A 406 -9.91 31.26 27.42
#